data_AF-M1BJM3-F1
#
_entry.id   AF-M1BJM3-F1
#
_cell.length_a   1.000
_cell.length_b   1.000
_cell.length_c   1.000
_cell.angle_alpha   90.00
_cell.angle_beta   90.00
_cell.angle_gamma   90.00
#
_symmetry.space_group_name_H-M   'P 1'
#
loop_
_entity.id
_entity.type
_entity.pdbx_description
1 polymer ?
#
loop_
_entity_poly.entity_id
_entity_poly.type
_entity_poly.pdbx_seq_one_letter_code
_entity_poly.pdbx_strand_id
1 'polypeptide(L)'
;MNFYDFFIFIVRFAFANVVLLHTFAQVKNETSRKPSKALQHICFNLESIRSTAVKMKPINTGDRQGVLLDLRKNLEDHSFIELCVAVGKTYELIQDTDEMTPTLLQCTDLMCTSFVRSQVQSSEHLVAFIDDALTKLGGAFSR
;
A
#
# COMPACT_ATOMS: atom_id res chain seq x y z
N MET A 1 6.07 13.81 -16.17
CA MET A 1 6.48 12.91 -15.09
C MET A 1 7.76 12.23 -15.52
N ASN A 2 8.86 12.47 -14.80
CA ASN A 2 10.14 11.78 -15.04
C ASN A 2 10.15 10.42 -14.30
N PHE A 3 11.23 9.64 -14.45
CA PHE A 3 11.34 8.33 -13.80
C PHE A 3 11.27 8.40 -12.27
N TYR A 4 11.88 9.42 -11.66
CA TYR A 4 11.85 9.62 -10.21
C TYR A 4 10.45 9.97 -9.71
N ASP A 5 9.74 10.86 -10.40
CA ASP A 5 8.35 11.21 -10.08
C ASP A 5 7.46 9.95 -10.14
N PHE A 6 7.66 9.11 -11.17
CA PHE A 6 6.93 7.85 -11.32
C PHE A 6 7.26 6.86 -10.21
N PHE A 7 8.55 6.74 -9.85
CA PHE A 7 8.98 5.88 -8.75
C PHE A 7 8.41 6.34 -7.41
N ILE A 8 8.45 7.64 -7.12
CA ILE A 8 7.81 8.25 -5.94
C ILE A 8 6.32 7.90 -5.90
N PHE A 9 5.64 8.12 -7.02
CA PHE A 9 4.21 7.83 -7.12
C PHE A 9 3.93 6.35 -6.86
N ILE A 10 4.66 5.43 -7.50
CA ILE A 10 4.46 3.99 -7.32
C ILE A 10 4.75 3.54 -5.88
N VAL A 11 5.78 4.08 -5.23
CA VAL A 11 6.07 3.79 -3.82
C VAL A 11 4.94 4.27 -2.91
N ARG A 12 4.46 5.50 -3.10
CA ARG A 12 3.32 6.05 -2.33
C ARG A 12 2.05 5.27 -2.61
N PHE A 13 1.80 4.89 -3.86
CA PHE A 13 0.64 4.10 -4.24
C PHE A 13 0.68 2.68 -3.66
N ALA A 14 1.84 2.02 -3.68
CA ALA A 14 2.05 0.75 -3.00
C ALA A 14 1.82 0.89 -1.48
N PHE A 15 2.32 1.96 -0.89
CA PHE A 15 2.14 2.20 0.54
C PHE A 15 0.66 2.42 0.91
N ALA A 16 -0.08 3.19 0.12
CA ALA A 16 -1.52 3.36 0.30
C ALA A 16 -2.25 2.01 0.24
N ASN A 17 -1.90 1.13 -0.71
CA ASN A 17 -2.46 -0.23 -0.79
C ASN A 17 -2.14 -1.07 0.46
N VAL A 18 -0.93 -0.98 1.01
CA VAL A 18 -0.58 -1.68 2.25
C VAL A 18 -1.35 -1.14 3.45
N VAL A 19 -1.52 0.18 3.56
CA VAL A 19 -2.34 0.81 4.61
C VAL A 19 -3.77 0.29 4.55
N LEU A 20 -4.37 0.31 3.36
CA LEU A 20 -5.74 -0.20 3.15
C LEU A 20 -5.83 -1.69 3.49
N LEU A 21 -4.88 -2.51 3.03
CA LEU A 21 -4.81 -3.94 3.35
C LEU A 21 -4.81 -4.20 4.85
N HIS A 22 -4.03 -3.42 5.60
CA HIS A 22 -3.95 -3.53 7.05
C HIS A 22 -5.27 -3.10 7.72
N THR A 23 -5.90 -2.01 7.28
CA THR A 23 -7.23 -1.59 7.77
C THR A 23 -8.27 -2.69 7.56
N PHE A 24 -8.31 -3.31 6.39
CA PHE A 24 -9.23 -4.44 6.13
C PHE A 24 -8.92 -5.68 6.98
N ALA A 25 -7.64 -5.97 7.25
CA ALA A 25 -7.24 -7.09 8.11
C ALA A 25 -7.74 -6.91 9.55
N GLN A 26 -7.72 -5.68 10.08
CA GLN A 26 -8.21 -5.39 11.42
C GLN A 26 -9.72 -5.56 11.53
N VAL A 27 -10.50 -5.06 10.56
CA VAL A 27 -11.96 -5.19 10.55
C VAL A 27 -12.40 -6.66 10.46
N LYS A 28 -11.67 -7.50 9.71
CA LYS A 28 -12.00 -8.93 9.56
C LYS A 28 -11.78 -9.74 10.84
N ASN A 29 -10.89 -9.33 11.75
CA ASN A 29 -10.73 -10.01 13.04
C ASN A 29 -12.01 -9.97 13.90
N GLU A 30 -12.98 -9.12 13.54
CA GLU A 30 -14.27 -9.01 14.24
C GLU A 30 -15.38 -9.86 13.62
N THR A 31 -15.25 -10.33 12.36
CA THR A 31 -16.28 -11.15 11.69
C THR A 31 -15.68 -12.12 10.66
N SER A 32 -16.06 -13.41 10.71
CA SER A 32 -15.58 -14.48 9.83
C SER A 32 -16.11 -14.40 8.39
N ARG A 33 -15.90 -13.26 7.71
CA ARG A 33 -16.40 -13.02 6.35
C ARG A 33 -15.37 -13.47 5.31
N LYS A 34 -15.85 -14.02 4.18
CA LYS A 34 -15.03 -14.29 2.98
C LYS A 34 -14.28 -13.01 2.55
N PRO A 35 -13.07 -13.12 1.98
CA PRO A 35 -12.33 -11.96 1.50
C PRO A 35 -13.17 -11.15 0.50
N SER A 36 -13.28 -9.84 0.71
CA SER A 36 -14.03 -8.95 -0.17
C SER A 36 -13.34 -8.80 -1.54
N LYS A 37 -14.09 -8.42 -2.58
CA LYS A 37 -13.50 -8.09 -3.89
C LYS A 37 -12.45 -6.99 -3.77
N ALA A 38 -12.69 -5.98 -2.94
CA ALA A 38 -11.74 -4.91 -2.64
C ALA A 38 -10.39 -5.45 -2.16
N LEU A 39 -10.41 -6.43 -1.25
CA LEU A 39 -9.18 -7.07 -0.75
C LEU A 39 -8.42 -7.80 -1.86
N GLN A 40 -9.13 -8.54 -2.73
CA GLN A 40 -8.51 -9.22 -3.87
C GLN A 40 -7.83 -8.21 -4.81
N HIS A 41 -8.48 -7.08 -5.07
CA HIS A 41 -7.90 -6.00 -5.88
C HIS A 41 -6.69 -5.34 -5.24
N ILE A 42 -6.70 -5.14 -3.92
CA ILE A 42 -5.54 -4.62 -3.18
C ILE A 42 -4.35 -5.56 -3.32
N CYS A 43 -4.54 -6.87 -3.06
CA CYS A 43 -3.47 -7.87 -3.22
C CYS A 43 -2.95 -7.93 -4.66
N PHE A 44 -3.87 -7.96 -5.64
CA PHE A 44 -3.51 -7.95 -7.05
C PHE A 44 -2.67 -6.72 -7.44
N ASN A 45 -3.05 -5.53 -6.95
CA ASN A 45 -2.31 -4.31 -7.22
C ASN A 45 -0.91 -4.34 -6.59
N LEU A 46 -0.77 -4.85 -5.37
CA LEU A 46 0.54 -5.04 -4.74
C LEU A 46 1.43 -6.01 -5.52
N GLU A 47 0.89 -7.16 -5.93
CA GLU A 47 1.61 -8.15 -6.75
C GLU A 47 2.01 -7.58 -8.12
N SER A 48 1.13 -6.79 -8.74
CA SER A 48 1.38 -6.12 -10.02
C SER A 48 2.50 -5.07 -9.91
N ILE A 49 2.45 -4.25 -8.85
CA ILE A 49 3.51 -3.27 -8.56
C ILE A 49 4.84 -3.99 -8.31
N ARG A 50 4.83 -5.05 -7.50
CA ARG A 50 6.00 -5.88 -7.24
C ARG A 50 6.60 -6.45 -8.53
N SER A 51 5.78 -7.04 -9.39
CA SER A 51 6.20 -7.60 -10.69
C SER A 51 6.82 -6.53 -11.59
N THR A 52 6.26 -5.33 -11.57
CA THR A 52 6.83 -4.16 -12.27
C THR A 52 8.17 -3.75 -11.66
N ALA A 53 8.25 -3.65 -10.33
CA ALA A 53 9.44 -3.22 -9.61
C ALA A 53 10.63 -4.17 -9.82
N VAL A 54 10.41 -5.50 -9.88
CA VAL A 54 11.46 -6.49 -10.22
C VAL A 54 12.09 -6.23 -11.60
N LYS A 55 11.32 -5.67 -12.54
CA LYS A 55 11.77 -5.38 -13.91
C LYS A 55 12.36 -3.99 -14.06
N MET A 56 12.25 -3.14 -13.05
CA MET A 56 12.88 -1.82 -13.07
C MET A 56 14.39 -1.99 -13.03
N LYS A 57 15.09 -1.25 -13.89
CA LYS A 57 16.55 -1.19 -13.80
C LYS A 57 16.93 -0.51 -12.48
N PRO A 58 17.99 -0.98 -11.79
CA PRO A 58 18.49 -0.31 -10.60
C PRO A 58 18.73 1.17 -10.91
N ILE A 59 18.25 2.04 -10.04
CA ILE A 59 18.60 3.46 -10.08
C ILE A 59 20.10 3.51 -9.82
N ASN A 60 20.90 3.86 -10.84
CA ASN A 60 22.35 3.91 -10.72
C ASN A 60 22.74 4.74 -9.48
N THR A 61 23.34 4.08 -8.49
CA THR A 61 23.71 4.62 -7.18
C THR A 61 24.88 5.62 -7.24
N GLY A 62 25.37 5.94 -8.44
CA GLY A 62 26.43 6.91 -8.68
C GLY A 62 26.02 8.35 -8.35
N ASP A 63 24.74 8.70 -8.56
CA ASP A 63 24.15 9.92 -8.04
C ASP A 63 23.54 9.61 -6.68
N ARG A 64 24.36 9.72 -5.63
CA ARG A 64 24.06 9.35 -4.22
C ARG A 64 22.99 10.22 -3.54
N GLN A 65 22.04 10.73 -4.30
CA GLN A 65 20.77 11.24 -3.81
C GLN A 65 19.65 10.37 -4.41
N GLY A 66 19.75 9.05 -4.19
CA GLY A 66 18.62 8.16 -4.42
C GLY A 66 17.38 8.73 -3.73
N VAL A 67 16.22 8.62 -4.38
CA VAL A 67 14.95 9.12 -3.85
C VAL A 67 14.68 8.42 -2.53
N LEU A 68 15.03 9.09 -1.44
CA LEU A 68 14.82 8.61 -0.10
C LEU A 68 13.38 8.90 0.29
N LEU A 69 12.52 7.90 0.14
CA LEU A 69 11.14 7.99 0.62
C LEU A 69 11.06 7.44 2.02
N ASP A 70 10.97 8.36 2.98
CA ASP A 70 10.60 8.03 4.35
C ASP A 70 9.08 7.83 4.41
N LEU A 71 8.68 6.56 4.47
CA LEU A 71 7.27 6.20 4.49
C LEU A 71 6.56 6.69 5.75
N ARG A 72 7.27 6.93 6.86
CA ARG A 72 6.65 7.50 8.07
C ARG A 72 6.24 8.95 7.86
N LYS A 73 7.07 9.73 7.16
CA LYS A 73 6.74 11.12 6.82
C LYS A 73 5.52 11.22 5.91
N ASN A 74 5.27 10.20 5.07
CA ASN A 74 4.06 10.17 4.25
C ASN A 74 2.79 10.09 5.10
N LEU A 75 2.81 9.49 6.31
CA LEU A 75 1.63 9.43 7.18
C LEU A 75 1.20 10.81 7.69
N GLU A 76 2.13 11.76 7.75
CA GLU A 76 1.88 13.16 8.12
C GLU A 76 1.59 14.05 6.89
N ASP A 77 1.80 13.53 5.68
CA ASP A 77 1.58 14.25 4.43
C ASP A 77 0.10 14.19 4.01
N HIS A 78 -0.56 15.35 4.01
CA HIS A 78 -1.95 15.48 3.61
C HIS A 78 -2.25 14.89 2.22
N SER A 79 -1.33 15.07 1.27
CA SER A 79 -1.51 14.57 -0.10
C SER A 79 -1.49 13.03 -0.15
N PHE A 80 -0.79 12.40 0.79
CA PHE A 80 -0.78 10.94 0.90
C PHE A 80 -2.07 10.43 1.55
N ILE A 81 -2.58 11.14 2.55
CA ILE A 81 -3.87 10.83 3.18
C ILE A 81 -4.99 10.92 2.13
N GLU A 82 -5.00 11.97 1.31
CA GLU A 82 -5.93 12.11 0.18
C GLU A 82 -5.82 10.96 -0.82
N LEU A 83 -4.59 10.51 -1.12
CA LEU A 83 -4.35 9.35 -1.98
C LEU A 83 -4.98 8.08 -1.38
N CYS A 84 -4.76 7.81 -0.08
CA CYS A 84 -5.37 6.67 0.61
C CYS A 84 -6.89 6.70 0.51
N VAL A 85 -7.50 7.87 0.76
CA VAL A 85 -8.96 8.06 0.66
C VAL A 85 -9.45 7.81 -0.77
N ALA A 86 -8.78 8.36 -1.78
CA ALA A 86 -9.16 8.19 -3.18
C ALA A 86 -9.08 6.72 -3.63
N VAL A 87 -8.01 6.01 -3.24
CA VAL A 87 -7.83 4.58 -3.54
C VAL A 87 -8.85 3.73 -2.80
N GLY A 88 -9.12 4.01 -1.53
CA GLY A 88 -10.16 3.33 -0.74
C GLY A 88 -11.53 3.43 -1.40
N LYS A 89 -11.96 4.65 -1.76
CA LYS A 89 -13.21 4.90 -2.51
C LYS A 89 -13.27 4.16 -3.84
N THR A 90 -12.14 4.07 -4.54
CA THR A 90 -12.05 3.32 -5.80
C THR A 90 -12.34 1.84 -5.57
N TYR A 91 -11.79 1.23 -4.51
CA TYR A 91 -12.09 -0.16 -4.19
C TYR A 91 -13.50 -0.40 -3.68
N GLU A 92 -14.07 0.55 -2.93
CA GLU A 92 -15.49 0.52 -2.54
C GLU A 92 -16.40 0.48 -3.75
N LEU A 93 -16.14 1.33 -4.75
CA LEU A 93 -16.91 1.36 -6.00
C LEU A 93 -16.83 0.02 -6.76
N ILE A 94 -15.66 -0.61 -6.77
CA ILE A 94 -15.45 -1.92 -7.43
C ILE A 94 -16.13 -3.06 -6.65
N GLN A 95 -16.35 -2.90 -5.34
CA GLN A 95 -16.93 -3.94 -4.48
C GLN A 95 -18.41 -4.17 -4.78
N ASP A 96 -19.11 -3.22 -5.41
CA ASP A 96 -20.51 -3.34 -5.85
C ASP A 96 -21.43 -3.82 -4.71
N THR A 97 -21.23 -3.25 -3.52
CA THR A 97 -22.06 -3.50 -2.33
C THR A 97 -22.77 -2.21 -1.92
N ASP A 98 -24.10 -2.28 -1.85
CA ASP A 98 -25.05 -1.22 -1.46
C ASP A 98 -24.86 -0.72 0.00
N GLU A 99 -24.00 -1.39 0.76
CA GLU A 99 -23.56 -0.95 2.09
C GLU A 99 -22.24 -0.19 1.93
N MET A 100 -22.35 1.13 1.80
CA MET A 100 -21.24 2.06 1.98
C MET A 100 -20.72 1.92 3.42
N THR A 101 -19.82 0.97 3.67
CA THR A 101 -19.20 0.82 4.98
C THR A 101 -18.40 2.08 5.29
N PRO A 102 -18.77 2.89 6.31
CA PRO A 102 -18.07 4.13 6.64
C PRO A 102 -16.64 3.92 7.18
N THR A 103 -16.18 2.68 7.22
CA THR A 103 -15.07 2.21 8.05
C THR A 103 -13.69 2.50 7.45
N LEU A 104 -13.60 2.80 6.15
CA LEU A 104 -12.31 3.15 5.51
C LEU A 104 -11.86 4.59 5.80
N LEU A 105 -12.77 5.45 6.30
CA LEU A 105 -12.46 6.86 6.58
C LEU A 105 -11.59 7.05 7.84
N GLN A 106 -11.44 6.01 8.67
CA GLN A 106 -10.59 6.02 9.87
C GLN A 106 -9.13 5.59 9.61
N CYS A 107 -8.64 5.75 8.37
CA CYS A 107 -7.20 5.58 8.07
C CYS A 107 -6.28 6.48 8.90
N THR A 108 -6.81 7.48 9.60
CA THR A 108 -6.05 8.43 10.44
C THR A 108 -5.60 7.86 11.79
N ASP A 109 -6.30 6.89 12.39
CA ASP A 109 -5.95 6.39 13.74
C ASP A 109 -4.88 5.29 13.74
N LEU A 110 -4.46 4.85 12.55
CA LEU A 110 -3.48 3.79 12.40
C LEU A 110 -2.08 4.35 12.19
N MET A 111 -1.49 4.81 13.29
CA MET A 111 -0.04 4.88 13.44
C MET A 111 0.53 3.45 13.28
N CYS A 112 0.75 3.06 12.02
CA CYS A 112 1.35 1.81 11.51
C CYS A 112 2.83 1.66 11.93
N THR A 113 3.12 1.82 13.21
CA THR A 113 4.48 1.94 13.76
C THR A 113 5.29 0.65 13.67
N SER A 114 4.65 -0.52 13.56
CA SER A 114 5.34 -1.82 13.50
C SER A 114 5.52 -2.41 12.10
N PHE A 115 4.81 -1.89 11.10
CA PHE A 115 4.79 -2.48 9.75
C PHE A 115 5.67 -1.76 8.72
N VAL A 116 5.92 -0.47 8.93
CA VAL A 116 6.51 0.38 7.91
C VAL A 116 8.03 0.28 8.00
N ARG A 117 8.62 -0.43 7.04
CA ARG A 117 10.05 -0.27 6.71
C ARG A 117 10.28 1.23 6.52
N SER A 118 11.20 1.81 7.28
CA SER A 118 11.29 3.28 7.39
C SER A 118 11.60 3.96 6.05
N GLN A 119 12.25 3.26 5.12
CA GLN A 119 12.80 3.89 3.92
C GLN A 119 12.74 2.96 2.70
N VAL A 120 12.27 3.50 1.58
CA VAL A 120 12.37 2.88 0.25
C VAL A 120 13.23 3.79 -0.62
N GLN A 121 14.30 3.23 -1.18
CA GLN A 121 15.32 3.98 -1.94
C GLN A 121 15.57 3.41 -3.34
N SER A 122 15.08 2.19 -3.61
CA SER A 122 15.29 1.49 -4.87
C SER A 122 14.13 0.54 -5.18
N SER A 123 14.08 0.04 -6.41
CA SER A 123 13.17 -1.01 -6.86
C SER A 123 13.24 -2.25 -5.96
N GLU A 124 14.43 -2.66 -5.53
CA GLU A 124 14.64 -3.83 -4.67
C GLU A 124 14.07 -3.58 -3.26
N HIS A 125 14.23 -2.36 -2.73
CA HIS A 125 13.63 -1.98 -1.47
C HIS A 125 12.10 -1.99 -1.53
N LEU A 126 11.51 -1.55 -2.66
CA LEU A 126 10.07 -1.58 -2.90
C LEU A 126 9.55 -3.03 -2.98
N VAL A 127 10.24 -3.91 -3.71
CA VAL A 127 9.88 -5.34 -3.79
C VAL A 127 9.87 -5.96 -2.39
N ALA A 128 10.93 -5.77 -1.62
CA ALA A 128 11.02 -6.31 -0.26
C ALA A 128 9.96 -5.71 0.68
N PHE A 129 9.62 -4.43 0.54
CA PHE A 129 8.52 -3.81 1.28
C PHE A 129 7.17 -4.48 0.99
N ILE A 130 6.89 -4.79 -0.28
CA ILE A 130 5.64 -5.47 -0.68
C ILE A 130 5.64 -6.93 -0.20
N ASP A 131 6.76 -7.64 -0.33
CA ASP A 131 6.89 -9.03 0.14
C ASP A 131 6.66 -9.14 1.65
N ASP A 132 7.22 -8.20 2.43
CA ASP A 132 7.00 -8.13 3.88
C ASP A 132 5.52 -7.87 4.21
N ALA A 133 4.87 -6.95 3.48
CA ALA A 133 3.46 -6.61 3.70
C ALA A 133 2.54 -7.81 3.38
N LEU A 134 2.73 -8.46 2.22
CA LEU A 134 1.94 -9.61 1.80
C LEU A 134 2.17 -10.83 2.70
N THR A 135 3.40 -11.04 3.19
CA THR A 135 3.68 -12.16 4.11
C THR A 135 2.97 -11.95 5.45
N LYS A 136 3.07 -10.74 6.01
CA LYS A 136 2.53 -10.44 7.33
C LYS A 136 1.01 -10.25 7.34
N LEU A 137 0.42 -9.72 6.26
CA LEU A 137 -1.02 -9.44 6.17
C LEU A 137 -1.78 -10.48 5.34
N GLY A 138 -1.16 -11.09 4.33
CA GLY A 138 -1.76 -12.11 3.47
C GLY A 138 -2.12 -13.39 4.21
N GLY A 139 -1.37 -13.74 5.26
CA GLY A 139 -1.71 -14.85 6.16
C GLY A 139 -3.08 -14.73 6.85
N ALA A 140 -3.64 -13.51 6.96
CA ALA A 140 -4.97 -13.27 7.54
C ALA A 140 -6.13 -13.63 6.59
N PHE A 141 -5.84 -13.93 5.32
CA PHE A 141 -6.84 -14.09 4.27
C PHE A 141 -6.87 -15.48 3.62
N SER A 142 -5.89 -16.33 3.90
CA SER A 142 -5.83 -17.74 3.47
C SER A 142 -6.45 -18.68 4.51
N ARG A 143 -7.79 -18.73 4.59
CA ARG A 143 -8.54 -19.84 5.20
C ARG A 143 -9.84 -20.07 4.45
#